data_AF-A0A955JC77-F1
#
_entry.id   AF-A0A955JC77-F1
#
_cell.length_a   1.000
_cell.length_b   1.000
_cell.length_c   1.000
_cell.angle_alpha   90.00
_cell.angle_beta   90.00
_cell.angle_gamma   90.00
#
_symmetry.space_group_name_H-M   'P 1'
#
loop_
_entity.id
_entity.type
_entity.pdbx_description
1 polymer ?
#
loop_
_entity_poly.entity_id
_entity_poly.type
_entity_poly.pdbx_seq_one_letter_code
_entity_poly.pdbx_strand_id
1 'polypeptide(L)'
;EQAERITVTQAQAQAFTELNTHYTRVFTDPEYPEALHPTNYISDPEDIRALTAYFYWGGWVAAAQRPGEDYSYTHNWPYDPTVGNSPTHATILWSVLSILALFLGIGAVLYVYGQLRNIGDPFDSSPVPALTTAELESAAEHVRPTQRLVYKFFAFAMVVFLVQVGAGVLS
;
A
#
# COMPACT_ATOMS: atom_id res chain seq x y z
N GLU A 1 26.32 19.46 4.39
CA GLU A 1 24.96 19.95 4.02
C GLU A 1 25.02 21.37 3.40
N GLN A 2 25.79 21.58 2.33
CA GLN A 2 25.84 22.89 1.62
C GLN A 2 25.92 22.74 0.10
N ALA A 3 25.71 21.55 -0.45
CA ALA A 3 25.71 21.34 -1.88
C ALA A 3 24.27 21.22 -2.39
N GLU A 4 23.74 22.30 -2.98
CA GLU A 4 22.49 22.31 -3.76
C GLU A 4 22.64 21.59 -5.12
N ARG A 5 23.76 20.89 -5.33
CA ARG A 5 24.13 20.28 -6.59
C ARG A 5 24.70 18.90 -6.32
N ILE A 6 24.20 17.92 -7.08
CA ILE A 6 24.73 16.56 -7.13
C ILE A 6 25.53 16.45 -8.42
N THR A 7 26.81 16.11 -8.30
CA THR A 7 27.64 15.82 -9.47
C THR A 7 27.57 14.33 -9.77
N VAL A 8 27.16 14.00 -10.99
CA VAL A 8 27.10 12.61 -11.47
C VAL A 8 28.31 12.30 -12.35
N THR A 9 28.68 11.03 -12.40
CA THR A 9 29.75 10.54 -13.29
C THR A 9 29.33 10.56 -14.76
N GLN A 10 30.29 10.44 -15.67
CA GLN A 10 30.00 10.33 -17.11
C GLN A 10 29.16 9.09 -17.43
N ALA A 11 29.40 7.96 -16.77
CA ALA A 11 28.60 6.74 -16.93
C ALA A 11 27.14 6.96 -16.47
N GLN A 12 26.95 7.65 -15.35
CA GLN A 12 25.63 8.01 -14.86
C GLN A 12 24.89 9.00 -15.77
N ALA A 13 25.60 9.93 -16.40
CA ALA A 13 25.02 10.84 -17.39
C ALA A 13 24.62 10.09 -18.68
N GLN A 14 25.46 9.16 -19.15
CA GLN A 14 25.16 8.29 -20.29
C GLN A 14 23.90 7.43 -20.02
N ALA A 15 23.80 6.85 -18.82
CA ALA A 15 22.63 6.07 -18.42
C ALA A 15 21.34 6.90 -18.46
N PHE A 16 21.39 8.20 -18.11
CA PHE A 16 20.24 9.09 -18.25
C PHE A 16 19.82 9.28 -19.71
N THR A 17 20.77 9.42 -20.64
CA THR A 17 20.47 9.51 -22.08
C THR A 17 19.81 8.23 -22.61
N GLU A 18 20.28 7.07 -22.16
CA GLU A 18 19.69 5.77 -22.50
C GLU A 18 18.27 5.64 -21.93
N LEU A 19 18.05 6.02 -20.67
CA LEU A 19 16.73 6.05 -20.05
C LEU A 19 15.77 6.99 -20.78
N ASN A 20 16.23 8.18 -21.20
CA ASN A 20 15.40 9.10 -21.96
C ASN A 20 14.96 8.50 -23.30
N THR A 21 15.88 7.81 -23.97
CA THR A 21 15.57 7.09 -25.22
C THR A 21 14.56 5.97 -24.97
N HIS A 22 14.76 5.18 -23.92
CA HIS A 22 13.86 4.12 -23.51
C HIS A 22 12.45 4.65 -23.22
N TYR A 23 12.30 5.62 -22.32
CA TYR A 23 10.97 6.15 -21.97
C TYR A 23 10.30 6.89 -23.13
N THR A 24 11.06 7.57 -24.00
CA THR A 24 10.49 8.13 -25.24
C THR A 24 9.80 7.03 -26.04
N ARG A 25 10.47 5.89 -26.25
CA ARG A 25 9.87 4.75 -26.97
C ARG A 25 8.69 4.15 -26.22
N VAL A 26 8.79 3.96 -24.90
CA VAL A 26 7.67 3.48 -24.06
C VAL A 26 6.40 4.31 -24.30
N PHE A 27 6.50 5.64 -24.38
CA PHE A 27 5.32 6.49 -24.54
C PHE A 27 4.88 6.69 -26.00
N THR A 28 5.79 6.64 -26.98
CA THR A 28 5.50 7.05 -28.37
C THR A 28 5.59 5.95 -29.42
N ASP A 29 6.29 4.86 -29.15
CA ASP A 29 6.52 3.74 -30.08
C ASP A 29 5.55 2.59 -29.76
N PRO A 30 4.46 2.39 -30.53
CA PRO A 30 3.46 1.38 -30.25
C PRO A 30 3.96 -0.05 -30.46
N GLU A 31 5.09 -0.24 -31.15
CA GLU A 31 5.72 -1.54 -31.39
C GLU A 31 6.81 -1.85 -30.34
N TYR A 32 7.09 -0.92 -29.42
CA TYR A 32 8.06 -1.16 -28.38
C TYR A 32 7.57 -2.24 -27.41
N PRO A 33 8.39 -3.23 -27.01
CA PRO A 33 7.93 -4.32 -26.14
C PRO A 33 7.33 -3.87 -24.81
N GLU A 34 7.78 -2.72 -24.31
CA GLU A 34 7.33 -2.10 -23.06
C GLU A 34 6.45 -0.86 -23.32
N ALA A 35 5.83 -0.78 -24.51
CA ALA A 35 4.96 0.34 -24.87
C ALA A 35 3.81 0.51 -23.87
N LEU A 36 3.58 1.74 -23.45
CA LEU A 36 2.44 2.10 -22.65
C LEU A 36 1.25 2.42 -23.57
N HIS A 37 0.10 1.83 -23.27
CA HIS A 37 -1.14 2.09 -23.97
C HIS A 37 -2.10 2.93 -23.10
N PRO A 38 -2.80 3.94 -23.67
CA PRO A 38 -2.75 4.33 -25.07
C PRO A 38 -1.44 5.03 -25.45
N THR A 39 -0.92 4.73 -26.64
CA THR A 39 0.30 5.36 -27.16
C THR A 39 0.07 6.86 -27.34
N ASN A 40 1.11 7.67 -27.11
CA ASN A 40 1.06 9.12 -27.12
C ASN A 40 0.18 9.76 -26.03
N TYR A 41 -0.11 9.03 -24.93
CA TYR A 41 -0.73 9.63 -23.74
C TYR A 41 0.11 10.79 -23.18
N ILE A 42 1.44 10.66 -23.26
CA ILE A 42 2.42 11.74 -23.13
C ILE A 42 3.22 11.74 -24.43
N SER A 43 3.32 12.89 -25.10
CA SER A 43 3.99 12.99 -26.41
C SER A 43 4.95 14.17 -26.54
N ASP A 44 4.86 15.17 -25.66
CA ASP A 44 5.81 16.27 -25.63
C ASP A 44 7.20 15.74 -25.20
N PRO A 45 8.26 15.92 -26.02
CA PRO A 45 9.61 15.50 -25.65
C PRO A 45 10.14 16.14 -24.37
N GLU A 46 9.73 17.37 -24.03
CA GLU A 46 10.15 18.03 -22.78
C GLU A 46 9.50 17.37 -21.57
N ASP A 47 8.21 17.03 -21.64
CA ASP A 47 7.49 16.32 -20.58
C ASP A 47 8.05 14.92 -20.36
N ILE A 48 8.33 14.17 -21.44
CA ILE A 48 8.94 12.84 -21.37
C ILE A 48 10.32 12.92 -20.71
N ARG A 49 11.12 13.94 -21.06
CA ARG A 49 12.43 14.16 -20.46
C ARG A 49 12.31 14.50 -18.97
N ALA A 50 11.36 15.35 -18.59
CA ALA A 50 11.11 15.70 -17.20
C ALA A 50 10.68 14.48 -16.37
N LEU A 51 9.79 13.64 -16.91
CA LEU A 51 9.36 12.40 -16.28
C LEU A 51 10.50 11.39 -16.18
N THR A 52 11.33 11.26 -17.23
CA THR A 52 12.55 10.46 -17.19
C THR A 52 13.49 10.93 -16.08
N ALA A 53 13.67 12.24 -15.91
CA ALA A 53 14.49 12.80 -14.84
C ALA A 53 13.93 12.46 -13.46
N TYR A 54 12.61 12.44 -13.31
CA TYR A 54 11.96 11.98 -12.08
C TYR A 54 12.22 10.50 -11.80
N PHE A 55 12.12 9.62 -12.81
CA PHE A 55 12.44 8.19 -12.65
C PHE A 55 13.92 7.95 -12.35
N TYR A 56 14.81 8.66 -13.04
CA TYR A 56 16.25 8.63 -12.77
C TYR A 56 16.57 9.07 -11.34
N TRP A 57 15.94 10.15 -10.87
CA TRP A 57 16.06 10.59 -9.49
C TRP A 57 15.58 9.52 -8.51
N GLY A 58 14.46 8.86 -8.77
CA GLY A 58 13.98 7.74 -7.96
C GLY A 58 15.00 6.61 -7.84
N GLY A 59 15.60 6.21 -8.97
CA GLY A 59 16.69 5.22 -8.98
C GLY A 59 17.94 5.68 -8.23
N TRP A 60 18.32 6.95 -8.37
CA TRP A 60 19.42 7.55 -7.63
C TRP A 60 19.17 7.53 -6.12
N VAL A 61 17.98 7.92 -5.65
CA VAL A 61 17.59 7.88 -4.23
C VAL A 61 17.64 6.43 -3.72
N ALA A 62 17.23 5.46 -4.54
CA ALA A 62 17.21 4.06 -4.17
C ALA A 62 18.60 3.41 -4.01
N ALA A 63 19.63 3.93 -4.70
CA ALA A 63 20.98 3.35 -4.73
C ALA A 63 22.06 4.21 -4.05
N ALA A 64 21.88 5.53 -3.95
CA ALA A 64 22.87 6.43 -3.34
C ALA A 64 22.89 6.28 -1.82
N GLN A 65 24.07 5.97 -1.26
CA GLN A 65 24.28 5.91 0.18
C GLN A 65 24.00 7.26 0.85
N ARG A 66 23.34 7.24 2.00
CA ARG A 66 23.15 8.44 2.80
C ARG A 66 24.51 8.92 3.34
N PRO A 67 24.73 10.24 3.47
CA PRO A 67 25.96 10.76 4.05
C PRO A 67 26.17 10.20 5.47
N GLY A 68 27.30 9.50 5.68
CA GLY A 68 27.67 8.93 6.97
C GLY A 68 27.07 7.54 7.26
N GLU A 69 26.30 6.96 6.34
CA GLU A 69 25.67 5.65 6.48
C GLU A 69 26.16 4.68 5.40
N ASP A 70 26.00 3.39 5.63
CA ASP A 70 26.34 2.32 4.68
C ASP A 70 25.15 1.87 3.81
N TYR A 71 23.97 2.47 3.98
CA TYR A 71 22.74 2.16 3.26
C TYR A 71 22.17 3.37 2.50
N SER A 72 21.31 3.10 1.50
CA SER A 72 20.74 4.12 0.62
C SER A 72 19.64 4.98 1.24
N TYR A 73 19.19 6.03 0.54
CA TYR A 73 18.11 6.88 1.03
C TYR A 73 16.80 6.12 1.31
N THR A 74 16.60 4.97 0.70
CA THR A 74 15.43 4.08 0.86
C THR A 74 15.69 2.87 1.75
N HIS A 75 16.79 2.85 2.53
CA HIS A 75 17.24 1.66 3.27
C HIS A 75 17.48 0.44 2.37
N ASN A 76 18.22 0.65 1.28
CA ASN A 76 18.60 -0.36 0.28
C ASN A 76 17.42 -1.02 -0.45
N TRP A 77 16.32 -0.27 -0.64
CA TRP A 77 15.19 -0.71 -1.45
C TRP A 77 15.24 -0.04 -2.84
N PRO A 78 14.92 -0.75 -3.94
CA PRO A 78 14.51 -2.15 -4.02
C PRO A 78 15.70 -3.11 -3.92
N TYR A 79 15.42 -4.38 -3.67
CA TYR A 79 16.45 -5.43 -3.66
C TYR A 79 17.09 -5.56 -5.04
N ASP A 80 18.38 -5.26 -5.11
CA ASP A 80 19.18 -5.41 -6.33
C ASP A 80 20.67 -5.57 -5.94
N PRO A 81 21.19 -6.80 -5.97
CA PRO A 81 22.59 -7.07 -5.65
C PRO A 81 23.59 -6.38 -6.58
N THR A 82 23.20 -6.04 -7.82
CA THR A 82 24.12 -5.46 -8.81
C THR A 82 24.52 -4.02 -8.47
N VAL A 83 23.66 -3.32 -7.72
CA VAL A 83 23.92 -1.96 -7.19
C VAL A 83 24.25 -1.96 -5.70
N GLY A 84 24.40 -3.13 -5.08
CA GLY A 84 24.73 -3.28 -3.66
C GLY A 84 23.53 -3.20 -2.72
N ASN A 85 22.30 -3.16 -3.24
CA ASN A 85 21.09 -3.11 -2.43
C ASN A 85 20.77 -4.48 -1.82
N SER A 86 20.93 -4.58 -0.50
CA SER A 86 20.56 -5.74 0.31
C SER A 86 19.93 -5.29 1.65
N PRO A 87 19.09 -6.12 2.29
CA PRO A 87 18.43 -5.76 3.54
C PRO A 87 19.45 -5.32 4.61
N THR A 88 19.22 -4.14 5.19
CA THR A 88 20.09 -3.60 6.24
C THR A 88 19.99 -4.44 7.53
N HIS A 89 21.03 -4.41 8.36
CA HIS A 89 21.00 -5.05 9.67
C HIS A 89 19.82 -4.57 10.54
N ALA A 90 19.51 -3.27 10.48
CA ALA A 90 18.38 -2.70 11.19
C ALA A 90 17.04 -3.28 10.70
N THR A 91 16.86 -3.43 9.38
CA THR A 91 15.66 -4.04 8.79
C THR A 91 15.45 -5.45 9.35
N ILE A 92 16.49 -6.28 9.34
CA ILE A 92 16.41 -7.67 9.84
C ILE A 92 16.09 -7.69 11.35
N LEU A 93 16.78 -6.88 12.14
CA LEU A 93 16.59 -6.83 13.59
C LEU A 93 15.16 -6.43 13.97
N TRP A 94 14.64 -5.35 13.38
CA TRP A 94 13.28 -4.87 13.68
C TRP A 94 12.19 -5.82 13.18
N SER A 95 12.43 -6.56 12.09
CA SER A 95 11.53 -7.63 11.67
C SER A 95 11.42 -8.74 12.74
N VAL A 96 12.54 -9.21 13.28
CA VAL A 96 12.53 -10.25 14.34
C VAL A 96 11.88 -9.73 15.61
N LEU A 97 12.26 -8.52 16.05
CA LEU A 97 11.70 -7.90 17.26
C LEU A 97 10.18 -7.67 17.15
N SER A 98 9.68 -7.26 15.98
CA SER A 98 8.24 -7.03 15.80
C SER A 98 7.41 -8.32 15.90
N ILE A 99 7.92 -9.44 15.38
CA ILE A 99 7.28 -10.76 15.51
C ILE A 99 7.25 -11.21 16.98
N LEU A 100 8.36 -11.04 17.71
CA LEU A 100 8.42 -11.36 19.13
C LEU A 100 7.46 -10.49 19.94
N ALA A 101 7.42 -9.18 19.67
CA ALA A 101 6.49 -8.26 20.31
C ALA A 101 5.03 -8.63 20.03
N LEU A 102 4.70 -9.05 18.80
CA LEU A 102 3.37 -9.54 18.45
C LEU A 102 2.98 -10.77 19.28
N PHE A 103 3.87 -11.76 19.41
CA PHE A 103 3.59 -12.95 20.23
C PHE A 103 3.42 -12.61 21.71
N LEU A 104 4.25 -11.72 22.25
CA LEU A 104 4.09 -11.23 23.62
C LEU A 104 2.75 -10.50 23.81
N GLY A 105 2.36 -9.66 22.85
CA GLY A 105 1.08 -8.96 22.85
C GLY A 105 -0.12 -9.91 22.84
N ILE A 106 -0.11 -10.91 21.95
CA ILE A 106 -1.15 -11.94 21.88
C ILE A 106 -1.20 -12.73 23.20
N GLY A 107 -0.04 -13.14 23.73
CA GLY A 107 0.04 -13.85 25.00
C GLY A 107 -0.50 -13.04 26.18
N ALA A 108 -0.16 -11.76 26.26
CA ALA A 108 -0.65 -10.86 27.30
C ALA A 108 -2.19 -10.68 27.21
N VAL A 109 -2.73 -10.46 26.00
CA VAL A 109 -4.18 -10.36 25.79
C VAL A 109 -4.88 -11.65 26.20
N LEU A 110 -4.36 -12.82 25.81
CA LEU A 110 -4.93 -14.11 26.18
C LEU A 110 -4.83 -14.39 27.69
N TYR A 111 -3.73 -13.99 28.33
CA TYR A 111 -3.57 -14.11 29.78
C TYR A 111 -4.58 -13.25 30.54
N VAL A 112 -4.70 -11.96 30.17
CA VAL A 112 -5.68 -11.05 30.79
C VAL A 112 -7.10 -11.56 30.56
N TYR A 113 -7.42 -11.96 29.32
CA TYR A 113 -8.71 -12.56 29.01
C TYR A 113 -9.01 -13.81 29.86
N GLY A 114 -8.02 -14.70 30.02
CA GLY A 114 -8.13 -15.88 30.87
C GLY A 114 -8.36 -15.54 32.34
N GLN A 115 -7.65 -14.55 32.88
CA GLN A 115 -7.85 -14.07 34.26
C GLN A 115 -9.23 -13.44 34.45
N LEU A 116 -9.69 -12.62 33.52
CA LEU A 116 -11.03 -12.01 33.56
C LEU A 116 -12.13 -13.06 33.51
N ARG A 117 -11.97 -14.11 32.69
CA ARG A 117 -12.91 -15.24 32.65
C ARG A 117 -12.99 -16.00 33.99
N ASN A 118 -11.89 -16.07 34.73
CA ASN A 118 -11.84 -16.72 36.05
C ASN A 118 -12.46 -15.89 37.18
N ILE A 119 -12.61 -14.58 36.99
CA ILE A 119 -13.22 -13.65 37.98
C ILE A 119 -14.77 -13.71 37.94
N GLY A 120 -15.33 -14.53 37.04
CA GLY A 120 -16.75 -14.64 36.78
C GLY A 120 -17.09 -13.90 35.49
N ASP A 121 -17.77 -14.58 34.59
CA ASP A 121 -18.20 -13.99 33.33
C ASP A 121 -19.28 -12.93 33.60
N PRO A 122 -19.14 -11.66 33.20
CA PRO A 122 -20.27 -10.73 33.19
C PRO A 122 -21.44 -11.24 32.34
N PHE A 123 -21.16 -12.20 31.45
CA PHE A 123 -22.10 -12.91 30.58
C PHE A 123 -22.37 -14.35 31.06
N ASP A 124 -22.10 -14.67 32.33
CA ASP A 124 -22.42 -15.97 32.92
C ASP A 124 -23.92 -16.28 32.79
N SER A 125 -24.24 -17.01 31.71
CA SER A 125 -25.27 -18.02 31.53
C SER A 125 -26.62 -17.88 32.25
N SER A 126 -27.14 -16.67 32.44
CA SER A 126 -28.58 -16.51 32.23
C SER A 126 -28.84 -16.77 30.74
N PRO A 127 -29.90 -17.51 30.35
CA PRO A 127 -30.21 -17.68 28.95
C PRO A 127 -30.40 -16.28 28.37
N VAL A 128 -29.38 -15.79 27.66
CA VAL A 128 -29.46 -14.54 26.93
C VAL A 128 -30.62 -14.78 25.97
N PRO A 129 -31.75 -14.08 26.10
CA PRO A 129 -32.80 -14.19 25.12
C PRO A 129 -32.11 -13.98 23.78
N ALA A 130 -32.36 -14.85 22.80
CA ALA A 130 -31.75 -14.71 21.48
C ALA A 130 -31.77 -13.22 21.10
N LEU A 131 -30.67 -12.69 20.55
CA LEU A 131 -30.61 -11.28 20.11
C LEU A 131 -31.75 -10.92 19.13
N THR A 132 -32.50 -11.92 18.67
CA THR A 132 -33.85 -11.87 18.15
C THR A 132 -34.86 -12.24 19.25
N THR A 133 -35.24 -11.29 20.10
CA THR A 133 -36.44 -11.49 20.93
C THR A 133 -37.65 -11.59 20.01
N ALA A 134 -38.68 -12.35 20.39
CA ALA A 134 -39.98 -12.27 19.73
C ALA A 134 -40.52 -10.82 19.71
N GLU A 135 -40.00 -9.93 20.57
CA GLU A 135 -40.21 -8.48 20.50
C GLU A 135 -39.62 -7.83 19.23
N LEU A 136 -38.45 -8.24 18.74
CA LEU A 136 -37.91 -7.77 17.45
C LEU A 136 -38.69 -8.32 16.25
N GLU A 137 -39.21 -9.55 16.35
CA GLU A 137 -40.12 -10.11 15.35
C GLU A 137 -41.52 -9.47 15.41
N SER A 138 -42.01 -9.09 16.59
CA SER A 138 -43.27 -8.33 16.75
C SER A 138 -43.09 -6.85 16.38
N ALA A 139 -41.90 -6.28 16.57
CA ALA A 139 -41.53 -4.94 16.11
C ALA A 139 -41.27 -4.89 14.59
N ALA A 140 -41.16 -6.05 13.92
CA ALA A 140 -41.20 -6.13 12.46
C ALA A 140 -42.53 -5.59 11.89
N GLU A 141 -43.59 -5.53 12.71
CA GLU A 141 -44.86 -4.91 12.35
C GLU A 141 -44.75 -3.37 12.24
N HIS A 142 -43.72 -2.75 12.82
CA HIS A 142 -43.53 -1.30 12.80
C HIS A 142 -42.07 -0.85 12.55
N VAL A 143 -41.52 -1.22 11.38
CA VAL A 143 -40.26 -0.64 10.89
C VAL A 143 -40.42 0.89 10.78
N ARG A 144 -39.66 1.64 11.60
CA ARG A 144 -39.75 3.11 11.64
C ARG A 144 -39.45 3.71 10.26
N PRO A 145 -40.10 4.82 9.87
CA PRO A 145 -39.85 5.45 8.57
C PRO A 145 -38.37 5.75 8.30
N THR A 146 -37.60 6.10 9.33
CA THR A 146 -36.15 6.35 9.24
C THR A 146 -35.34 5.08 8.99
N GLN A 147 -35.72 3.93 9.57
CA GLN A 147 -35.07 2.64 9.30
C GLN A 147 -35.36 2.15 7.88
N ARG A 148 -36.55 2.42 7.34
CA ARG A 148 -36.88 2.08 5.93
C ARG A 148 -36.00 2.84 4.93
N LEU A 149 -35.49 4.02 5.27
CA LEU A 149 -34.59 4.77 4.39
C LEU A 149 -33.21 4.09 4.25
N VAL A 150 -32.82 3.23 5.21
CA VAL A 150 -31.56 2.48 5.16
C VAL A 150 -31.54 1.50 3.98
N TYR A 151 -32.69 1.00 3.52
CA TYR A 151 -32.76 0.17 2.30
C TYR A 151 -32.22 0.91 1.06
N LYS A 152 -32.47 2.22 0.96
CA LYS A 152 -31.94 3.03 -0.15
C LYS A 152 -30.42 3.15 -0.06
N PHE A 153 -29.88 3.26 1.14
CA PHE A 153 -28.43 3.28 1.38
C PHE A 153 -27.79 1.93 0.98
N PHE A 154 -28.35 0.80 1.42
CA PHE A 154 -27.84 -0.52 1.02
C PHE A 154 -27.98 -0.78 -0.48
N ALA A 155 -29.11 -0.42 -1.09
CA ALA A 155 -29.27 -0.52 -2.53
C ALA A 155 -28.20 0.31 -3.28
N PHE A 156 -27.94 1.53 -2.82
CA PHE A 156 -26.86 2.37 -3.38
C PHE A 156 -25.48 1.72 -3.18
N ALA A 157 -25.16 1.24 -1.97
CA ALA A 157 -23.90 0.57 -1.69
C ALA A 157 -23.69 -0.68 -2.55
N MET A 158 -24.75 -1.47 -2.77
CA MET A 158 -24.71 -2.61 -3.68
C MET A 158 -24.46 -2.18 -5.13
N VAL A 159 -25.09 -1.12 -5.61
CA VAL A 159 -24.84 -0.59 -6.95
C VAL A 159 -23.39 -0.11 -7.08
N VAL A 160 -22.88 0.68 -6.14
CA VAL A 160 -21.49 1.15 -6.16
C VAL A 160 -20.51 -0.02 -6.09
N PHE A 161 -20.79 -1.02 -5.26
CA PHE A 161 -19.99 -2.24 -5.19
C PHE A 161 -19.97 -3.00 -6.53
N LEU A 162 -21.12 -3.17 -7.17
CA LEU A 162 -21.20 -3.82 -8.48
C LEU A 162 -20.49 -3.02 -9.58
N VAL A 163 -20.59 -1.68 -9.54
CA VAL A 163 -19.84 -0.79 -10.45
C VAL A 163 -18.34 -0.94 -10.21
N GLN A 164 -17.88 -0.98 -8.96
CA GLN A 164 -16.47 -1.17 -8.60
C GLN A 164 -15.95 -2.54 -9.06
N VAL A 165 -16.72 -3.62 -8.83
CA VAL A 165 -16.38 -4.96 -9.32
C VAL A 165 -16.34 -4.98 -10.85
N GLY A 166 -17.34 -4.38 -11.51
CA GLY A 166 -17.40 -4.30 -12.96
C GLY A 166 -16.23 -3.51 -13.55
N ALA A 167 -15.87 -2.37 -12.95
CA ALA A 167 -14.71 -1.59 -13.35
C ALA A 167 -13.41 -2.40 -13.20
N GLY A 168 -13.25 -3.17 -12.12
CA GLY A 168 -12.08 -4.03 -11.90
C GLY A 168 -12.00 -5.23 -12.86
N VAL A 169 -13.12 -5.68 -13.45
CA VAL A 169 -13.12 -6.71 -14.49
C VAL A 169 -12.73 -6.14 -15.86
N LEU A 170 -13.00 -4.85 -16.10
CA LEU A 170 -12.74 -4.17 -17.38
C LEU A 170 -11.36 -3.51 -17.48
N SER A 171 -10.72 -3.20 -16.34
CA SER A 171 -9.37 -2.62 -16.26
C SER A 171 -8.29 -3.64 -16.55
#